data_AF-A0ABD0Y9F3-F1
#
_entry.id   AF-A0ABD0Y9F3-F1
#
_cell.length_a   1.000
_cell.length_b   1.000
_cell.length_c   1.000
_cell.angle_alpha   90.00
_cell.angle_beta   90.00
_cell.angle_gamma   90.00
#
_symmetry.space_group_name_H-M   'P 1'
#
loop_
_entity.id
_entity.type
_entity.pdbx_description
1 polymer ?
#
loop_
_entity_poly.entity_id
_entity_poly.type
_entity_poly.pdbx_seq_one_letter_code
_entity_poly.pdbx_strand_id
1 'polypeptide(L)'
;MTLPGVTRAVARNIVEYRQAIGRFNKVEDLALVSGIGADRLDEIRPEICVNKRKNQSAEVSPPPHHSSRPPLDVNTATVFQLMTVRGINQELAAAIVEYRDRRGDFFSLDDLLKVG
;
A
#
# COMPACT_ATOMS: atom_id res chain seq x y z
N MET A 1 18.00 2.34 -22.29
CA MET A 1 17.64 0.93 -22.07
C MET A 1 16.14 0.81 -22.33
N THR A 2 15.74 0.35 -23.52
CA THR A 2 14.32 0.06 -23.84
C THR A 2 14.07 -1.43 -23.61
N LEU A 3 12.92 -1.78 -23.03
CA LEU A 3 12.51 -3.18 -22.91
C LEU A 3 12.62 -3.87 -24.28
N PRO A 4 13.35 -5.00 -24.40
CA PRO A 4 13.47 -5.71 -25.66
C PRO A 4 12.07 -6.06 -26.18
N GLY A 5 11.79 -5.75 -27.44
CA GLY A 5 10.48 -5.98 -28.07
C GLY A 5 9.42 -4.88 -27.87
N VAL A 6 9.64 -3.89 -26.99
CA VAL A 6 8.73 -2.73 -26.84
C VAL A 6 9.21 -1.55 -27.69
N THR A 7 8.61 -1.39 -28.86
CA THR A 7 8.88 -0.23 -29.72
C THR A 7 8.13 1.02 -29.21
N ARG A 8 8.54 2.19 -29.69
CA ARG A 8 7.85 3.46 -29.38
C ARG A 8 6.37 3.45 -29.76
N ALA A 9 6.00 2.74 -30.83
CA ALA A 9 4.61 2.58 -31.26
C ALA A 9 3.82 1.74 -30.24
N VAL A 10 4.39 0.61 -29.81
CA VAL A 10 3.78 -0.23 -28.77
C VAL A 10 3.62 0.54 -27.46
N ALA A 11 4.63 1.30 -27.04
CA ALA A 11 4.55 2.12 -25.84
C ALA A 11 3.41 3.16 -25.89
N ARG A 12 3.17 3.80 -27.05
CA ARG A 12 2.03 4.70 -27.24
C ARG A 12 0.70 3.95 -27.12
N ASN A 13 0.60 2.79 -27.76
CA ASN A 13 -0.62 1.98 -27.71
C ASN A 13 -0.94 1.51 -26.29
N ILE A 14 0.06 1.15 -25.48
CA ILE A 14 -0.14 0.80 -24.06
C ILE A 14 -0.76 1.98 -23.31
N VAL A 15 -0.27 3.20 -23.55
CA VAL A 15 -0.78 4.42 -22.89
C VAL A 15 -2.20 4.74 -23.34
N GLU A 16 -2.48 4.69 -24.64
CA GLU A 16 -3.84 4.91 -25.18
C GLU A 16 -4.83 3.87 -24.66
N TYR A 17 -4.44 2.60 -24.67
CA TYR A 17 -5.27 1.53 -24.14
C TYR A 17 -5.52 1.72 -22.64
N ARG A 18 -4.47 2.07 -21.87
CA ARG A 18 -4.61 2.44 -20.45
C ARG A 18 -5.54 3.66 -20.25
N GLN A 19 -5.57 4.63 -21.15
CA GLN A 19 -6.50 5.76 -21.02
C GLN A 19 -7.95 5.33 -21.30
N ALA A 20 -8.16 4.38 -22.22
CA ALA A 20 -9.49 3.89 -22.58
C ALA A 20 -10.08 2.93 -21.53
N ILE A 21 -9.31 1.94 -21.07
CA ILE A 21 -9.78 0.92 -20.10
C ILE A 21 -9.43 1.26 -18.65
N GLY A 22 -8.62 2.30 -18.42
CA GLY A 22 -8.02 2.58 -17.13
C GLY A 22 -6.80 1.70 -16.85
N ARG A 23 -6.73 1.08 -15.68
CA ARG A 23 -5.56 0.28 -15.27
C ARG A 23 -5.65 -1.16 -15.79
N PHE A 24 -4.52 -1.74 -16.16
CA PHE A 24 -4.39 -3.18 -16.42
C PHE A 24 -4.59 -3.96 -15.12
N ASN A 25 -5.46 -4.96 -15.12
CA ASN A 25 -5.71 -5.81 -13.95
C ASN A 25 -4.97 -7.15 -14.05
N LYS A 26 -4.64 -7.58 -15.27
CA LYS A 26 -3.88 -8.79 -15.59
C LYS A 26 -2.77 -8.48 -16.59
N VAL A 27 -1.68 -9.26 -16.54
CA VAL A 27 -0.62 -9.15 -17.55
C VAL A 27 -1.17 -9.54 -18.93
N GLU A 28 -2.13 -10.46 -18.96
CA GLU A 28 -2.84 -10.83 -20.20
C GLU A 28 -3.58 -9.65 -20.84
N ASP A 29 -4.01 -8.64 -20.08
CA ASP A 29 -4.66 -7.45 -20.66
C ASP A 29 -3.71 -6.64 -21.55
N LEU A 30 -2.39 -6.77 -21.35
CA LEU A 30 -1.41 -6.15 -22.25
C LEU A 30 -1.37 -6.83 -23.62
N ALA A 31 -1.73 -8.11 -23.75
CA ALA A 31 -1.84 -8.78 -25.05
C ALA A 31 -3.01 -8.26 -25.90
N LEU A 32 -3.96 -7.53 -25.29
CA LEU A 32 -5.05 -6.86 -25.99
C LEU A 32 -4.58 -5.53 -26.62
N VAL A 33 -3.42 -5.02 -26.21
CA VAL A 33 -2.83 -3.82 -26.78
C VAL A 33 -2.30 -4.13 -28.18
N SER A 34 -2.77 -3.39 -29.17
CA SER A 34 -2.31 -3.53 -30.55
C SER A 34 -0.78 -3.43 -30.65
N GLY A 35 -0.14 -4.52 -31.07
CA GLY A 35 1.32 -4.61 -31.20
C GLY A 35 2.03 -5.37 -30.07
N ILE A 36 1.33 -5.75 -29.00
CA ILE A 36 1.78 -6.74 -28.01
C ILE A 36 1.05 -8.05 -28.29
N GLY A 37 1.68 -8.93 -29.08
CA GLY A 37 1.20 -10.30 -29.24
C GLY A 37 1.52 -11.14 -28.00
N ALA A 38 0.95 -12.35 -27.94
CA ALA A 38 1.23 -13.33 -26.88
C ALA A 38 2.73 -13.64 -26.77
N ASP A 39 3.44 -13.75 -27.91
CA ASP A 39 4.88 -13.98 -27.97
C ASP A 39 5.67 -12.87 -27.27
N ARG A 40 5.37 -11.60 -27.59
CA ARG A 40 6.04 -10.44 -26.96
C ARG A 40 5.71 -10.32 -25.50
N LEU A 41 4.46 -10.63 -25.12
CA LEU A 41 4.04 -10.60 -23.73
C LEU A 41 4.85 -11.61 -22.91
N ASP A 42 5.17 -12.78 -23.47
CA ASP A 42 5.95 -13.81 -22.77
C ASP A 42 7.42 -13.41 -22.55
N GLU A 43 8.02 -12.68 -23.50
CA GLU A 43 9.38 -12.15 -23.35
C GLU A 43 9.48 -11.04 -22.29
N ILE A 44 8.49 -10.13 -22.23
CA ILE A 44 8.51 -9.01 -21.27
C ILE A 44 7.88 -9.40 -19.93
N ARG A 45 7.11 -10.49 -19.87
CA ARG A 45 6.46 -11.05 -18.67
C ARG A 45 7.35 -11.09 -17.42
N PRO A 46 8.63 -11.51 -17.48
CA PRO A 46 9.50 -11.48 -16.30
C PRO A 46 9.89 -10.06 -15.85
N GLU A 47 9.81 -9.06 -16.73
CA GLU A 47 10.17 -7.66 -16.44
C GLU A 47 8.96 -6.78 -16.10
N ILE A 48 7.73 -7.24 -16.36
CA ILE A 48 6.50 -6.47 -16.10
C ILE A 48 5.64 -7.09 -14.99
N CYS A 49 5.18 -6.24 -14.09
CA CYS A 49 4.19 -6.59 -13.07
C CYS A 49 2.97 -5.66 -13.20
N VAL A 50 1.77 -6.22 -13.33
CA VAL A 50 0.53 -5.45 -13.15
C VAL A 50 0.13 -5.49 -11.68
N ASN A 51 0.11 -4.32 -11.06
CA ASN A 51 -0.19 -4.20 -9.65
C ASN A 51 -1.69 -4.44 -9.41
N LYS A 52 -2.08 -5.70 -9.19
CA LYS A 52 -3.23 -5.99 -8.34
C LYS A 52 -2.88 -5.39 -6.99
N ARG A 53 -3.59 -4.35 -6.55
CA ARG A 53 -3.53 -3.92 -5.15
C ARG A 53 -3.90 -5.11 -4.26
N LYS A 54 -2.93 -5.93 -3.90
CA LYS A 54 -2.95 -6.73 -2.69
C LYS A 54 -2.61 -5.75 -1.59
N ASN A 55 -3.63 -5.08 -1.07
CA ASN A 55 -3.57 -4.72 0.33
C ASN A 55 -4.01 -5.96 1.12
N GLN A 56 -3.05 -6.85 1.36
CA GLN A 56 -2.85 -7.68 2.56
C GLN A 56 -1.96 -8.91 2.25
N SER A 57 -0.81 -8.89 2.93
CA SER A 57 -0.05 -10.02 3.50
C SER A 57 0.38 -11.20 2.62
N ALA A 58 1.68 -11.30 2.33
CA ALA A 58 2.54 -12.46 2.62
C ALA A 58 3.98 -12.21 2.10
N GLU A 59 4.86 -11.82 3.02
CA GLU A 59 6.19 -12.41 3.31
C GLU A 59 7.11 -12.86 2.15
N VAL A 60 8.19 -12.09 1.88
CA VAL A 60 9.57 -12.59 1.63
C VAL A 60 10.57 -11.49 2.06
N SER A 61 11.40 -11.73 3.10
CA SER A 61 12.50 -10.85 3.62
C SER A 61 13.80 -10.92 2.77
N PRO A 62 14.94 -10.20 3.02
CA PRO A 62 15.42 -9.35 4.16
C PRO A 62 16.09 -7.97 3.74
N PRO A 63 16.64 -7.05 4.60
CA PRO A 63 17.39 -7.15 5.88
C PRO A 63 16.72 -6.49 7.13
N PRO A 64 17.30 -6.66 8.35
CA PRO A 64 16.58 -6.51 9.60
C PRO A 64 16.77 -5.11 10.21
N HIS A 65 15.80 -4.20 10.01
CA HIS A 65 15.73 -2.99 10.83
C HIS A 65 14.29 -2.66 11.22
N HIS A 66 13.95 -3.12 12.43
CA HIS A 66 13.02 -2.55 13.39
C HIS A 66 11.52 -2.42 13.04
N SER A 67 10.75 -3.15 13.86
CA SER A 67 9.39 -2.83 14.34
C SER A 67 8.22 -3.51 13.61
N SER A 68 8.30 -4.82 13.44
CA SER A 68 7.14 -5.69 13.27
C SER A 68 6.39 -5.86 14.60
N ARG A 69 5.74 -4.81 15.09
CA ARG A 69 4.64 -4.93 16.06
C ARG A 69 3.36 -4.50 15.32
N PRO A 70 2.26 -5.27 15.38
CA PRO A 70 1.01 -4.85 14.77
C PRO A 70 0.67 -3.43 15.23
N PRO A 71 0.21 -2.54 14.32
CA PRO A 71 -0.15 -1.18 14.67
C PRO A 71 -1.21 -1.23 15.77
N LEU A 72 -0.95 -0.55 16.88
CA LEU A 72 -1.86 -0.51 18.00
C LEU A 72 -3.02 0.43 17.68
N ASP A 73 -4.25 -0.09 17.68
CA ASP A 73 -5.45 0.71 17.45
C ASP A 73 -5.76 1.60 18.65
N VAL A 74 -5.57 2.92 18.52
CA VAL A 74 -5.82 3.89 19.61
C VAL A 74 -7.28 3.95 20.06
N ASN A 75 -8.22 3.58 19.18
CA ASN A 75 -9.66 3.58 19.47
C ASN A 75 -10.08 2.44 20.40
N THR A 76 -9.37 1.32 20.38
CA THR A 76 -9.70 0.13 21.17
C THR A 76 -8.63 -0.22 22.21
N ALA A 77 -7.44 0.37 22.11
CA ALA A 77 -6.34 0.10 23.03
C ALA A 77 -6.67 0.47 24.48
N THR A 78 -6.17 -0.35 25.41
CA THR A 78 -6.17 -0.02 26.84
C THR A 78 -5.00 0.91 27.19
N VAL A 79 -5.06 1.56 28.35
CA VAL A 79 -3.96 2.40 28.88
C VAL A 79 -2.63 1.63 28.88
N PHE A 80 -2.64 0.37 29.34
CA PHE A 80 -1.45 -0.48 29.36
C PHE A 80 -0.90 -0.78 27.97
N GLN A 81 -1.76 -0.99 26.98
CA GLN A 81 -1.34 -1.18 25.60
C GLN A 81 -0.75 0.09 25.00
N LEU A 82 -1.34 1.26 25.26
CA LEU A 82 -0.81 2.56 24.81
C LEU A 82 0.57 2.83 25.40
N MET A 83 0.80 2.51 26.67
CA MET A 83 2.11 2.61 27.33
C MET A 83 3.20 1.72 26.70
N THR A 84 2.84 0.74 25.86
CA THR A 84 3.83 -0.06 25.12
C THR A 84 4.43 0.67 23.92
N VAL A 85 3.86 1.82 23.54
CA VAL A 85 4.37 2.71 22.50
C VAL A 85 5.45 3.60 23.09
N ARG A 86 6.62 3.65 22.44
CA ARG A 86 7.72 4.53 22.90
C ARG A 86 7.24 5.98 22.95
N GLY A 87 7.45 6.64 24.08
CA GLY A 87 7.06 8.03 24.29
C GLY A 87 5.66 8.21 24.88
N ILE A 88 4.88 7.14 25.06
CA ILE A 88 3.61 7.19 25.78
C ILE A 88 3.80 6.74 27.23
N ASN A 89 3.64 7.68 28.16
CA ASN A 89 3.60 7.44 29.59
C ASN A 89 2.15 7.19 30.06
N GLN A 90 1.98 6.81 31.33
CA GLN A 90 0.68 6.53 31.93
C GLN A 90 -0.30 7.72 31.82
N GLU A 91 0.19 8.94 32.03
CA GLU A 91 -0.61 10.16 31.96
C GLU A 91 -1.15 10.41 30.55
N LEU A 92 -0.28 10.35 29.53
CA LEU A 92 -0.69 10.51 28.14
C LEU A 92 -1.62 9.36 27.70
N ALA A 93 -1.34 8.13 28.10
CA ALA A 93 -2.22 6.99 27.81
C ALA A 93 -3.61 7.16 28.43
N ALA A 94 -3.70 7.65 29.67
CA ALA A 94 -4.97 7.95 30.30
C ALA A 94 -5.70 9.10 29.58
N ALA A 95 -4.98 10.15 29.18
CA ALA A 95 -5.55 11.27 28.43
C ALA A 95 -6.13 10.83 27.08
N ILE A 96 -5.48 9.90 26.36
CA ILE A 96 -5.98 9.36 25.09
C ILE A 96 -7.32 8.63 25.30
N VAL A 97 -7.40 7.80 26.34
CA VAL A 97 -8.62 7.04 26.67
C VAL A 97 -9.75 7.97 27.10
N GLU A 98 -9.46 8.99 27.92
CA GLU A 98 -10.46 9.98 28.33
C GLU A 98 -10.93 10.83 27.15
N TYR A 99 -10.00 11.25 26.28
CA TYR A 99 -10.33 12.05 25.11
C TYR A 99 -11.32 11.32 24.19
N ARG A 100 -11.07 10.03 23.90
CA ARG A 100 -12.01 9.25 23.08
C ARG A 100 -13.34 9.00 23.77
N ASP A 101 -13.36 8.84 25.10
CA ASP A 101 -14.61 8.64 25.85
C ASP A 101 -15.49 9.90 25.80
N ARG A 102 -14.87 11.09 25.90
CA ARG A 102 -15.58 12.37 25.83
C ARG A 102 -15.92 12.84 24.42
N ARG A 103 -15.04 12.62 23.43
CA ARG A 103 -15.18 13.16 22.07
C ARG A 103 -15.57 12.13 21.00
N GLY A 104 -15.43 10.85 21.28
CA GLY A 104 -15.57 9.77 20.31
C GLY A 104 -14.25 9.34 19.68
N ASP A 105 -14.31 8.43 18.72
CA ASP A 105 -13.14 7.80 18.09
C ASP A 105 -12.18 8.80 17.41
N PHE A 106 -10.89 8.45 17.40
CA PHE A 106 -9.87 9.09 16.60
C PHE A 106 -9.99 8.66 15.13
N PHE A 107 -10.20 9.63 14.23
CA PHE A 107 -10.29 9.40 12.79
C PHE A 107 -8.94 9.59 12.07
N SER A 108 -7.98 10.23 12.72
CA SER A 108 -6.66 10.52 12.15
C SER A 108 -5.59 10.64 13.24
N LEU A 109 -4.32 10.51 12.85
CA LEU A 109 -3.19 10.72 13.77
C LEU A 109 -3.13 12.16 14.29
N ASP A 110 -3.56 13.15 13.49
CA ASP A 110 -3.69 14.53 13.93
C ASP A 110 -4.67 14.72 15.08
N ASP A 111 -5.67 13.84 15.24
CA ASP A 111 -6.57 13.90 16.39
C ASP A 111 -5.84 13.52 17.69
N LEU A 112 -4.76 12.75 17.65
CA LEU A 112 -3.92 12.48 18.82
C LEU A 112 -3.16 13.73 19.27
N LEU A 113 -2.89 14.69 18.38
CA LEU A 113 -2.29 15.98 18.75
C LEU A 113 -3.26 16.88 19.55
N LYS A 114 -4.55 16.52 19.58
CA LYS A 114 -5.57 17.21 20.39
C LYS A 114 -5.68 16.63 21.81
N VAL A 115 -4.97 15.53 22.07
CA VAL A 115 -4.88 14.90 23.38
C VAL A 115 -3.70 15.50 24.14
N GLY A 116 -3.98 16.44 25.03
CA GLY A 116 -2.96 17.13 25.83
C GLY A 116 -2.29 18.25 25.05
#